data_AF-A0A2U3F602-F1
#
_entry.id   AF-A0A2U3F602-F1
#
_cell.length_a   1.000
_cell.length_b   1.000
_cell.length_c   1.000
_cell.angle_alpha   90.00
_cell.angle_beta   90.00
_cell.angle_gamma   90.00
#
_symmetry.space_group_name_H-M   'P 1'
#
loop_
_entity.id
_entity.type
_entity.pdbx_description
1 polymer ?
#
loop_
_entity_poly.entity_id
_entity_poly.type
_entity_poly.pdbx_seq_one_letter_code
_entity_poly.pdbx_strand_id
1 'polypeptide(L)'
;MQKIGSSTNTADANGEFTDGDPQTQVPCTWVMAAWLNTLQRELVHLCEEAGITIDPNDDTQVYQAIAQLLNTSTEGMVKTVNERQPDEHGNVKLGSAADADIQTSRDDVTAGRVLVNGGALALRTVLAGAGRAVTDFDGLPANSVSFGYNDATHSPGFTGSVLDFSGSSGKYNAQIATQYNGNGNHIAFRTHNGDAAGAWNNWFELYHTGNKPTATDMDALPLADTDLNADLNTLGAYASAGVYHQVSNADATAASHYPIAEAGTLLATPSAYGCQQEYTTFSSRRKFIRGLSAAWNGTNGPWQDWNELYGPTNPNEIVSTSANSYRIVYGNYGAFWRQDGGNLYLMLTNSGDAHGSYNSLRPFTVNLASGYITMGRLGLTDYT
;
A
#
# COMPACT_ATOMS: atom_id res chain seq x y z
N MET A 1 -64.98 56.37 -2.64
CA MET A 1 -66.15 56.73 -3.48
C MET A 1 -67.43 56.98 -2.67
N GLN A 2 -68.11 58.10 -2.92
CA GLN A 2 -69.38 58.49 -2.28
C GLN A 2 -70.57 57.73 -2.91
N LYS A 3 -71.56 57.29 -2.11
CA LYS A 3 -72.85 56.78 -2.64
C LYS A 3 -73.74 57.93 -3.16
N ILE A 4 -74.61 57.66 -4.14
CA ILE A 4 -75.48 58.70 -4.74
C ILE A 4 -76.47 59.29 -3.72
N GLY A 5 -76.97 58.49 -2.77
CA GLY A 5 -77.85 58.97 -1.69
C GLY A 5 -77.19 59.93 -0.68
N SER A 6 -75.87 60.07 -0.72
CA SER A 6 -75.17 61.12 0.03
C SER A 6 -75.16 62.46 -0.73
N SER A 7 -75.56 62.50 -2.00
CA SER A 7 -75.62 63.71 -2.84
C SER A 7 -77.05 64.15 -3.18
N THR A 8 -78.03 63.24 -3.12
CA THR A 8 -79.45 63.53 -3.34
C THR A 8 -80.33 62.84 -2.30
N ASN A 9 -81.46 63.46 -1.96
CA ASN A 9 -82.51 62.87 -1.13
C ASN A 9 -83.51 62.01 -1.91
N THR A 10 -83.34 61.88 -3.23
CA THR A 10 -84.19 61.06 -4.13
C THR A 10 -83.59 59.68 -4.43
N ALA A 11 -82.56 59.27 -3.68
CA ALA A 11 -82.04 57.91 -3.73
C ALA A 11 -82.97 56.96 -2.95
N ASP A 12 -82.85 55.67 -3.20
CA ASP A 12 -83.58 54.67 -2.41
C ASP A 12 -83.07 54.60 -0.95
N ALA A 13 -83.71 53.76 -0.14
CA ALA A 13 -83.35 53.60 1.28
C ALA A 13 -81.92 53.08 1.51
N ASN A 14 -81.26 52.50 0.49
CA ASN A 14 -79.88 51.99 0.55
C ASN A 14 -78.84 53.03 0.06
N GLY A 15 -79.31 54.21 -0.37
CA GLY A 15 -78.52 55.28 -0.93
C GLY A 15 -78.08 55.04 -2.37
N GLU A 16 -78.86 54.27 -3.13
CA GLU A 16 -78.58 53.83 -4.50
C GLU A 16 -79.56 54.44 -5.52
N PHE A 17 -79.30 54.21 -6.80
CA PHE A 17 -80.14 54.71 -7.88
C PHE A 17 -81.48 53.97 -7.90
N THR A 18 -82.57 54.71 -8.10
CA THR A 18 -83.90 54.18 -8.37
C THR A 18 -84.52 54.89 -9.57
N ASP A 19 -85.26 54.15 -10.39
CA ASP A 19 -86.01 54.69 -11.54
C ASP A 19 -87.20 55.55 -11.10
N GLY A 20 -87.49 55.59 -9.79
CA GLY A 20 -88.70 56.18 -9.24
C GLY A 20 -89.94 55.37 -9.60
N ASP A 21 -91.10 55.86 -9.17
CA ASP A 21 -92.39 55.30 -9.57
C ASP A 21 -93.41 56.45 -9.72
N PRO A 22 -93.80 56.78 -10.97
CA PRO A 22 -94.72 57.87 -11.23
C PRO A 22 -96.14 57.60 -10.72
N GLN A 23 -96.54 56.34 -10.47
CA GLN A 23 -97.86 56.01 -9.91
C GLN A 23 -97.93 56.28 -8.40
N THR A 24 -96.83 56.05 -7.68
CA THR A 24 -96.72 56.30 -6.24
C THR A 24 -96.04 57.64 -5.91
N GLN A 25 -95.78 58.46 -6.93
CA GLN A 25 -95.15 59.79 -6.84
C GLN A 25 -93.73 59.76 -6.25
N VAL A 26 -93.00 58.66 -6.41
CA VAL A 26 -91.59 58.57 -6.02
C VAL A 26 -90.73 59.11 -7.16
N PRO A 27 -89.95 60.19 -6.95
CA PRO A 27 -89.07 60.72 -8.00
C PRO A 27 -87.93 59.74 -8.31
N CYS A 28 -87.48 59.72 -9.55
CA CYS A 28 -86.25 59.03 -9.93
C CYS A 28 -85.03 59.69 -9.26
N THR A 29 -83.94 58.93 -9.10
CA THR A 29 -82.73 59.48 -8.50
C THR A 29 -82.10 60.56 -9.37
N TRP A 30 -82.00 61.77 -8.82
CA TRP A 30 -81.30 62.86 -9.48
C TRP A 30 -79.80 62.58 -9.53
N VAL A 31 -79.23 62.70 -10.72
CA VAL A 31 -77.78 62.61 -10.92
C VAL A 31 -77.17 63.97 -10.54
N MET A 32 -76.56 64.01 -9.37
CA MET A 32 -75.99 65.24 -8.82
C MET A 32 -74.53 65.39 -9.24
N ALA A 33 -74.14 66.62 -9.61
CA ALA A 33 -72.76 66.95 -9.98
C ALA A 33 -71.73 66.55 -8.90
N ALA A 34 -72.12 66.62 -7.62
CA ALA A 34 -71.26 66.21 -6.50
C ALA A 34 -70.82 64.73 -6.58
N TRP A 35 -71.71 63.85 -7.04
CA TRP A 35 -71.42 62.43 -7.18
C TRP A 35 -70.56 62.16 -8.44
N LEU A 36 -70.92 62.75 -9.58
CA LEU A 36 -70.14 62.65 -10.82
C LEU A 36 -68.69 63.16 -10.64
N ASN A 37 -68.52 64.29 -9.96
CA ASN A 37 -67.19 64.82 -9.64
C ASN A 37 -66.39 63.91 -8.71
N THR A 38 -67.04 63.12 -7.87
CA THR A 38 -66.35 62.15 -7.00
C THR A 38 -65.82 60.97 -7.79
N LEU A 39 -66.59 60.44 -8.74
CA LEU A 39 -66.09 59.43 -9.68
C LEU A 39 -64.90 59.95 -10.49
N GLN A 40 -65.02 61.17 -11.02
CA GLN A 40 -63.95 61.79 -11.80
C GLN A 40 -62.67 61.93 -10.98
N ARG A 41 -62.75 62.43 -9.74
CA ARG A 41 -61.57 62.57 -8.87
C ARG A 41 -60.88 61.24 -8.56
N GLU A 42 -61.64 60.18 -8.29
CA GLU A 42 -61.07 58.86 -7.97
C GLU A 42 -60.35 58.25 -9.19
N LEU A 43 -60.93 58.39 -10.37
CA LEU A 43 -60.30 57.92 -11.61
C LEU A 43 -59.08 58.77 -12.00
N VAL A 44 -59.14 60.08 -11.78
CA VAL A 44 -57.99 60.98 -11.97
C VAL A 44 -56.86 60.63 -11.02
N HIS A 45 -57.15 60.41 -9.74
CA HIS A 45 -56.14 60.00 -8.76
C HIS A 45 -55.44 58.70 -9.14
N LEU A 46 -56.16 57.72 -9.69
CA LEU A 46 -55.56 56.48 -10.19
C LEU A 46 -54.53 56.75 -11.31
N CYS A 47 -54.85 57.64 -12.24
CA CYS A 47 -53.92 58.05 -13.30
C CYS A 47 -52.73 58.82 -12.75
N GLU A 48 -52.96 59.77 -11.84
CA GLU A 48 -51.89 60.57 -11.22
C GLU A 48 -50.92 59.70 -10.40
N GLU A 49 -51.43 58.71 -9.67
CA GLU A 49 -50.60 57.75 -8.90
C GLU A 49 -49.74 56.87 -9.82
N ALA A 50 -50.26 56.52 -11.00
CA ALA A 50 -49.49 55.86 -12.05
C ALA A 50 -48.45 56.79 -12.73
N GLY A 51 -48.44 58.08 -12.39
CA GLY A 51 -47.57 59.09 -13.02
C GLY A 51 -48.09 59.61 -14.36
N ILE A 52 -49.36 59.35 -14.69
CA ILE A 52 -50.00 59.80 -15.94
C ILE A 52 -50.61 61.18 -15.72
N THR A 53 -50.23 62.14 -16.56
CA THR A 53 -50.85 63.48 -16.59
C THR A 53 -52.17 63.42 -17.35
N ILE A 54 -53.24 63.97 -16.78
CA ILE A 54 -54.58 63.94 -17.38
C ILE A 54 -54.62 64.72 -18.70
N ASP A 55 -54.94 64.03 -19.80
CA ASP A 55 -55.18 64.57 -21.13
C ASP A 55 -56.68 64.49 -21.49
N PRO A 56 -57.38 65.61 -21.73
CA PRO A 56 -58.79 65.60 -22.11
C PRO A 56 -59.08 64.97 -23.49
N ASN A 57 -58.06 64.63 -24.28
CA ASN A 57 -58.20 64.00 -25.59
C ASN A 57 -57.91 62.48 -25.59
N ASP A 58 -57.57 61.88 -24.44
CA ASP A 58 -57.27 60.45 -24.31
C ASP A 58 -58.27 59.74 -23.38
N ASP A 59 -59.16 58.95 -23.97
CA ASP A 59 -60.15 58.16 -23.22
C ASP A 59 -59.59 56.81 -22.70
N THR A 60 -58.28 56.55 -22.83
CA THR A 60 -57.64 55.27 -22.44
C THR A 60 -56.75 55.37 -21.18
N GLN A 61 -56.64 56.54 -20.57
CA GLN A 61 -55.67 56.80 -19.49
C GLN A 61 -55.85 55.92 -18.25
N VAL A 62 -57.09 55.59 -17.88
CA VAL A 62 -57.35 54.68 -16.75
C VAL A 62 -56.82 53.27 -17.04
N TYR A 63 -56.95 52.81 -18.28
CA TYR A 63 -56.38 51.52 -18.70
C TYR A 63 -54.85 51.56 -18.67
N GLN A 64 -54.24 52.63 -19.16
CA GLN A 64 -52.79 52.84 -19.11
C GLN A 64 -52.28 52.88 -17.66
N ALA A 65 -53.00 53.55 -16.76
CA ALA A 65 -52.67 53.65 -15.34
C ALA A 65 -52.63 52.27 -14.67
N ILE A 66 -53.65 51.45 -14.91
CA ILE A 66 -53.72 50.07 -14.40
C ILE A 66 -52.56 49.24 -14.96
N ALA A 67 -52.27 49.35 -16.26
CA ALA A 67 -51.17 48.63 -16.89
C ALA A 67 -49.80 49.02 -16.31
N GLN A 68 -49.58 50.31 -16.04
CA GLN A 68 -48.34 50.81 -15.43
C GLN A 68 -48.17 50.34 -13.99
N LEU A 69 -49.20 50.50 -13.15
CA LEU A 69 -49.14 50.14 -11.73
C LEU A 69 -48.92 48.64 -11.51
N LEU A 70 -49.50 47.79 -12.36
CA LEU A 70 -49.25 46.34 -12.33
C LEU A 70 -47.81 46.00 -12.72
N ASN A 71 -47.24 46.69 -13.72
CA ASN A 71 -45.86 46.49 -14.15
C ASN A 71 -44.83 47.01 -13.14
N THR A 72 -45.12 48.08 -12.38
CA THR A 72 -44.22 48.63 -11.35
C THR A 72 -44.18 47.82 -10.06
N SER A 73 -45.14 46.91 -9.80
CA SER A 73 -45.13 46.04 -8.61
C SER A 73 -43.99 45.00 -8.58
N THR A 74 -43.10 45.02 -9.58
CA THR A 74 -41.93 44.12 -9.72
C THR A 74 -40.72 44.51 -8.87
N GLU A 75 -40.77 45.57 -8.05
CA GLU A 75 -39.67 45.95 -7.14
C GLU A 75 -39.34 44.91 -6.04
N GLY A 76 -40.04 43.77 -6.00
CA GLY A 76 -39.67 42.58 -5.20
C GLY A 76 -39.13 41.37 -5.99
N MET A 77 -39.11 41.40 -7.32
CA MET A 77 -38.67 40.27 -8.14
C MET A 77 -37.23 40.46 -8.63
N VAL A 78 -36.29 39.95 -7.81
CA VAL A 78 -34.89 39.62 -8.12
C VAL A 78 -34.09 40.74 -8.81
N LYS A 79 -33.34 41.50 -7.99
CA LYS A 79 -32.21 42.30 -8.49
C LYS A 79 -31.29 41.43 -9.33
N THR A 80 -30.99 41.90 -10.52
CA THR A 80 -29.90 41.45 -11.41
C THR A 80 -28.59 41.34 -10.63
N VAL A 81 -28.22 40.12 -10.20
CA VAL A 81 -26.90 39.82 -9.60
C VAL A 81 -25.95 39.13 -10.57
N ASN A 82 -26.31 38.95 -11.85
CA ASN A 82 -25.46 38.27 -12.81
C ASN A 82 -25.54 38.90 -14.20
N GLU A 83 -24.38 39.00 -14.86
CA GLU A 83 -24.22 39.38 -16.28
C GLU A 83 -24.85 38.39 -17.26
N ARG A 84 -25.52 37.34 -16.75
CA ARG A 84 -26.31 36.38 -17.53
C ARG A 84 -27.78 36.58 -17.22
N GLN A 85 -28.55 36.84 -18.27
CA GLN A 85 -30.01 36.91 -18.20
C GLN A 85 -30.57 35.59 -17.59
N PRO A 86 -31.54 35.67 -16.66
CA PRO A 86 -32.28 34.51 -16.18
C PRO A 86 -32.93 33.73 -17.33
N ASP A 87 -33.31 32.47 -17.10
CA ASP A 87 -34.18 31.77 -18.06
C ASP A 87 -35.60 32.38 -18.11
N GLU A 88 -36.44 31.84 -18.99
CA GLU A 88 -37.81 32.30 -19.21
C GLU A 88 -38.73 32.22 -17.97
N HIS A 89 -38.25 31.59 -16.89
CA HIS A 89 -38.94 31.48 -15.60
C HIS A 89 -38.25 32.29 -14.47
N GLY A 90 -37.20 33.07 -14.77
CA GLY A 90 -36.50 33.90 -13.79
C GLY A 90 -35.37 33.19 -13.03
N ASN A 91 -34.98 31.97 -13.41
CA ASN A 91 -33.94 31.24 -12.70
C ASN A 91 -32.54 31.61 -13.20
N VAL A 92 -31.62 31.83 -12.25
CA VAL A 92 -30.19 31.87 -12.53
C VAL A 92 -29.74 30.43 -12.76
N LYS A 93 -29.20 30.12 -13.94
CA LYS A 93 -28.89 28.76 -14.45
C LYS A 93 -27.81 27.98 -13.66
N LEU A 94 -27.97 27.84 -12.34
CA LEU A 94 -27.15 27.03 -11.45
C LEU A 94 -27.67 25.58 -11.35
N GLY A 95 -28.81 25.28 -11.98
CA GLY A 95 -29.44 23.96 -11.92
C GLY A 95 -29.78 23.57 -10.48
N SER A 96 -29.65 22.29 -10.14
CA SER A 96 -29.89 21.80 -8.77
C SER A 96 -28.90 22.35 -7.73
N ALA A 97 -27.80 22.99 -8.14
CA ALA A 97 -26.87 23.63 -7.20
C ALA A 97 -27.44 24.93 -6.61
N ALA A 98 -28.50 25.51 -7.19
CA ALA A 98 -29.18 26.69 -6.65
C ALA A 98 -29.92 26.41 -5.33
N ASP A 99 -30.40 25.17 -5.16
CA ASP A 99 -31.22 24.75 -4.03
C ASP A 99 -30.39 24.07 -2.92
N ALA A 100 -29.09 23.91 -3.15
CA ALA A 100 -28.16 23.26 -2.25
C ALA A 100 -27.41 24.29 -1.40
N ASP A 101 -27.36 24.07 -0.08
CA ASP A 101 -26.51 24.87 0.80
C ASP A 101 -25.02 24.75 0.39
N ILE A 102 -24.25 25.82 0.58
CA ILE A 102 -22.78 25.76 0.44
C ILE A 102 -22.17 25.19 1.73
N GLN A 103 -21.08 24.42 1.62
CA GLN A 103 -20.30 24.00 2.78
C GLN A 103 -19.91 25.20 3.65
N THR A 104 -20.13 25.14 4.95
CA THR A 104 -19.80 26.27 5.86
C THR A 104 -18.35 26.24 6.35
N SER A 105 -17.64 25.15 6.12
CA SER A 105 -16.22 24.98 6.45
C SER A 105 -15.56 23.94 5.54
N ARG A 106 -14.22 23.84 5.60
CA ARG A 106 -13.46 22.81 4.89
C ARG A 106 -13.80 21.36 5.31
N ASP A 107 -14.48 21.20 6.45
CA ASP A 107 -14.83 19.90 7.06
C ASP A 107 -16.35 19.63 7.05
N ASP A 108 -17.17 20.46 6.39
CA ASP A 108 -18.64 20.28 6.33
C ASP A 108 -19.01 19.11 5.38
N VAL A 109 -19.37 17.96 5.96
CA VAL A 109 -19.71 16.72 5.23
C VAL A 109 -21.22 16.54 5.01
N THR A 110 -22.04 17.58 5.18
CA THR A 110 -23.51 17.50 5.04
C THR A 110 -23.92 17.13 3.61
N ALA A 111 -24.63 16.01 3.44
CA ALA A 111 -25.04 15.52 2.13
C ALA A 111 -25.93 16.52 1.37
N GLY A 112 -25.68 16.68 0.07
CA GLY A 112 -26.43 17.58 -0.81
C GLY A 112 -25.89 19.01 -0.89
N ARG A 113 -24.86 19.37 -0.09
CA ARG A 113 -24.22 20.68 -0.16
C ARG A 113 -23.23 20.84 -1.32
N VAL A 114 -23.10 22.06 -1.84
CA VAL A 114 -22.09 22.43 -2.84
C VAL A 114 -20.72 22.60 -2.15
N LEU A 115 -19.69 21.95 -2.69
CA LEU A 115 -18.34 21.94 -2.13
C LEU A 115 -17.68 23.34 -2.14
N VAL A 116 -17.13 23.77 -1.00
CA VAL A 116 -16.19 24.90 -0.92
C VAL A 116 -14.80 24.34 -1.12
N ASN A 117 -14.20 24.63 -2.27
CA ASN A 117 -12.87 24.16 -2.67
C ASN A 117 -11.75 24.81 -1.84
N GLY A 118 -11.70 24.54 -0.54
CA GLY A 118 -10.74 25.10 0.42
C GLY A 118 -10.01 24.06 1.28
N GLY A 119 -10.25 22.76 1.08
CA GLY A 119 -9.54 21.70 1.82
C GLY A 119 -10.01 20.26 1.63
N ALA A 120 -11.14 20.00 0.95
CA ALA A 120 -11.61 18.63 0.68
C ALA A 120 -10.86 18.01 -0.52
N LEU A 121 -10.44 16.74 -0.39
CA LEU A 121 -10.05 15.91 -1.52
C LEU A 121 -11.34 15.55 -2.28
N ALA A 122 -11.74 16.37 -3.25
CA ALA A 122 -12.85 16.05 -4.15
C ALA A 122 -12.41 14.93 -5.10
N LEU A 123 -12.47 13.69 -4.63
CA LEU A 123 -12.04 12.51 -5.36
C LEU A 123 -13.18 12.04 -6.27
N ARG A 124 -12.93 12.01 -7.58
CA ARG A 124 -13.80 11.27 -8.50
C ARG A 124 -13.67 9.78 -8.27
N THR A 125 -14.74 9.01 -8.51
CA THR A 125 -14.66 7.55 -8.54
C THR A 125 -14.63 7.02 -9.98
N VAL A 126 -13.79 6.01 -10.21
CA VAL A 126 -13.63 5.37 -11.53
C VAL A 126 -13.51 3.86 -11.37
N LEU A 127 -14.05 3.13 -12.34
CA LEU A 127 -14.01 1.67 -12.37
C LEU A 127 -13.16 1.21 -13.58
N ALA A 128 -12.07 0.49 -13.32
CA ALA A 128 -11.09 0.07 -14.33
C ALA A 128 -10.98 -1.46 -14.43
N GLY A 129 -10.83 -2.02 -15.63
CA GLY A 129 -10.79 -3.48 -15.86
C GLY A 129 -10.95 -3.85 -17.34
N ALA A 130 -10.71 -5.11 -17.69
CA ALA A 130 -10.87 -5.57 -19.07
C ALA A 130 -12.31 -5.35 -19.59
N GLY A 131 -12.44 -4.83 -20.81
CA GLY A 131 -13.74 -4.51 -21.42
C GLY A 131 -14.48 -3.30 -20.83
N ARG A 132 -13.83 -2.51 -19.95
CA ARG A 132 -14.38 -1.27 -19.39
C ARG A 132 -13.87 -0.03 -20.15
N ALA A 133 -14.40 1.15 -19.80
CA ALA A 133 -13.96 2.41 -20.38
C ALA A 133 -12.50 2.76 -20.01
N VAL A 134 -12.07 2.38 -18.81
CA VAL A 134 -10.67 2.46 -18.38
C VAL A 134 -10.14 1.04 -18.24
N THR A 135 -9.11 0.71 -18.99
CA THR A 135 -8.53 -0.64 -19.08
C THR A 135 -7.08 -0.69 -18.62
N ASP A 136 -6.49 0.44 -18.30
CA ASP A 136 -5.08 0.60 -17.94
C ASP A 136 -4.96 1.48 -16.69
N PHE A 137 -4.23 0.98 -15.68
CA PHE A 137 -3.97 1.72 -14.44
C PHE A 137 -3.11 2.97 -14.67
N ASP A 138 -2.33 3.03 -15.75
CA ASP A 138 -1.54 4.21 -16.13
C ASP A 138 -2.43 5.39 -16.53
N GLY A 139 -3.65 5.09 -17.00
CA GLY A 139 -4.66 6.05 -17.42
C GLY A 139 -5.70 6.38 -16.35
N LEU A 140 -5.51 5.97 -15.10
CA LEU A 140 -6.41 6.38 -14.02
C LEU A 140 -6.38 7.91 -13.87
N PRO A 141 -7.52 8.55 -13.64
CA PRO A 141 -7.52 10.00 -13.49
C PRO A 141 -6.74 10.45 -12.25
N ALA A 142 -5.93 11.49 -12.46
CA ALA A 142 -5.32 12.27 -11.38
C ALA A 142 -6.31 12.64 -10.28
N ASN A 143 -5.89 12.52 -9.01
CA ASN A 143 -6.69 12.89 -7.83
C ASN A 143 -8.04 12.17 -7.79
N SER A 144 -8.01 10.84 -7.86
CA SER A 144 -9.20 9.98 -7.87
C SER A 144 -9.08 8.80 -6.91
N VAL A 145 -10.23 8.23 -6.56
CA VAL A 145 -10.31 6.89 -5.96
C VAL A 145 -10.90 5.96 -6.98
N SER A 146 -10.12 4.99 -7.44
CA SER A 146 -10.56 4.02 -8.43
C SER A 146 -10.79 2.66 -7.80
N PHE A 147 -11.62 1.83 -8.44
CA PHE A 147 -11.66 0.40 -8.19
C PHE A 147 -11.17 -0.31 -9.44
N GLY A 148 -10.09 -1.07 -9.32
CA GLY A 148 -9.43 -1.71 -10.45
C GLY A 148 -9.45 -3.23 -10.32
N TYR A 149 -9.79 -3.91 -11.40
CA TYR A 149 -9.65 -5.37 -11.50
C TYR A 149 -8.22 -5.76 -11.87
N ASN A 150 -7.78 -6.94 -11.42
CA ASN A 150 -6.44 -7.47 -11.71
C ASN A 150 -6.18 -7.74 -13.20
N ASP A 151 -7.24 -7.83 -14.01
CA ASP A 151 -7.18 -8.01 -15.46
C ASP A 151 -6.94 -6.70 -16.24
N ALA A 152 -6.89 -5.55 -15.56
CA ALA A 152 -6.49 -4.30 -16.18
C ALA A 152 -4.99 -4.30 -16.49
N THR A 153 -4.61 -3.60 -17.56
CA THR A 153 -3.20 -3.35 -17.91
C THR A 153 -2.52 -2.54 -16.80
N HIS A 154 -1.25 -2.87 -16.52
CA HIS A 154 -0.45 -2.24 -15.46
C HIS A 154 -1.09 -2.26 -14.06
N SER A 155 -2.01 -3.20 -13.80
CA SER A 155 -2.53 -3.43 -12.46
C SER A 155 -1.42 -3.91 -11.52
N PRO A 156 -1.57 -3.76 -10.19
CA PRO A 156 -0.64 -4.32 -9.20
C PRO A 156 -0.70 -5.86 -9.12
N GLY A 157 -1.44 -6.53 -10.01
CA GLY A 157 -1.64 -7.99 -9.99
C GLY A 157 -2.82 -8.45 -9.12
N PHE A 158 -3.53 -7.53 -8.47
CA PHE A 158 -4.71 -7.83 -7.65
C PHE A 158 -5.86 -6.84 -7.88
N THR A 159 -7.07 -7.24 -7.49
CA THR A 159 -8.29 -6.42 -7.61
C THR A 159 -8.49 -5.63 -6.33
N GLY A 160 -8.70 -4.32 -6.42
CA GLY A 160 -8.73 -3.48 -5.23
C GLY A 160 -9.09 -2.03 -5.46
N SER A 161 -9.13 -1.29 -4.35
CA SER A 161 -9.27 0.18 -4.37
C SER A 161 -7.90 0.82 -4.59
N VAL A 162 -7.87 1.92 -5.34
CA VAL A 162 -6.65 2.64 -5.71
C VAL A 162 -6.86 4.11 -5.41
N LEU A 163 -6.01 4.71 -4.58
CA LEU A 163 -5.91 6.14 -4.42
C LEU A 163 -4.85 6.67 -5.40
N ASP A 164 -5.27 7.48 -6.36
CA ASP A 164 -4.37 8.24 -7.25
C ASP A 164 -4.33 9.69 -6.79
N PHE A 165 -3.15 10.22 -6.55
CA PHE A 165 -2.98 11.63 -6.21
C PHE A 165 -1.78 12.23 -6.95
N SER A 166 -2.00 13.41 -7.50
CA SER A 166 -1.01 14.13 -8.28
C SER A 166 -0.21 15.09 -7.41
N GLY A 167 1.09 15.07 -7.61
CA GLY A 167 2.04 16.09 -7.23
C GLY A 167 2.23 17.16 -8.32
N SER A 168 3.41 17.78 -8.32
CA SER A 168 3.74 18.99 -9.10
C SER A 168 3.18 19.00 -10.53
N SER A 169 2.33 19.97 -10.84
CA SER A 169 1.77 20.23 -12.19
C SER A 169 1.00 19.07 -12.85
N GLY A 170 0.57 18.05 -12.11
CA GLY A 170 -0.12 16.88 -12.67
C GLY A 170 0.78 15.95 -13.48
N LYS A 171 2.11 16.15 -13.40
CA LYS A 171 3.11 15.37 -14.12
C LYS A 171 3.74 14.29 -13.25
N TYR A 172 3.66 14.43 -11.93
CA TYR A 172 4.17 13.47 -10.97
C TYR A 172 2.97 12.93 -10.20
N ASN A 173 2.76 11.62 -10.18
CA ASN A 173 1.63 11.01 -9.49
C ASN A 173 2.10 9.89 -8.59
N ALA A 174 1.31 9.57 -7.59
CA ALA A 174 1.45 8.35 -6.82
C ALA A 174 0.13 7.60 -6.82
N GLN A 175 0.23 6.27 -6.90
CA GLN A 175 -0.89 5.37 -6.73
C GLN A 175 -0.62 4.48 -5.52
N ILE A 176 -1.62 4.32 -4.66
CA ILE A 176 -1.62 3.36 -3.56
C ILE A 176 -2.83 2.44 -3.77
N ALA A 177 -2.59 1.16 -3.96
CA ALA A 177 -3.60 0.15 -4.20
C ALA A 177 -3.72 -0.80 -3.00
N THR A 178 -4.94 -1.05 -2.56
CA THR A 178 -5.25 -1.98 -1.47
C THR A 178 -6.17 -3.08 -1.99
N GLN A 179 -5.77 -4.33 -1.79
CA GLN A 179 -6.51 -5.48 -2.31
C GLN A 179 -7.89 -5.63 -1.66
N TYR A 180 -8.90 -5.85 -2.49
CA TYR A 180 -10.25 -6.24 -2.10
C TYR A 180 -10.45 -7.76 -2.12
N ASN A 181 -9.95 -8.45 -3.16
CA ASN A 181 -10.14 -9.89 -3.31
C ASN A 181 -9.19 -10.71 -2.41
N GLY A 182 -9.42 -12.03 -2.33
CA GLY A 182 -8.57 -12.91 -1.53
C GLY A 182 -8.64 -12.59 -0.03
N ASN A 183 -7.48 -12.50 0.63
CA ASN A 183 -7.36 -12.22 2.07
C ASN A 183 -7.27 -10.72 2.39
N GLY A 184 -7.28 -9.83 1.39
CA GLY A 184 -7.14 -8.38 1.57
C GLY A 184 -5.79 -8.00 2.21
N ASN A 185 -4.75 -8.78 1.93
CA ASN A 185 -3.45 -8.69 2.61
C ASN A 185 -2.36 -8.12 1.70
N HIS A 186 -2.75 -7.37 0.67
CA HIS A 186 -1.81 -6.74 -0.26
C HIS A 186 -2.02 -5.24 -0.32
N ILE A 187 -0.91 -4.51 -0.20
CA ILE A 187 -0.86 -3.05 -0.34
C ILE A 187 0.35 -2.73 -1.21
N ALA A 188 0.09 -2.19 -2.39
CA ALA A 188 1.12 -1.82 -3.34
C ALA A 188 1.10 -0.31 -3.59
N PHE A 189 2.26 0.25 -3.91
CA PHE A 189 2.36 1.63 -4.38
C PHE A 189 3.28 1.75 -5.60
N ARG A 190 3.07 2.79 -6.38
CA ARG A 190 4.00 3.20 -7.44
C ARG A 190 3.94 4.70 -7.65
N THR A 191 4.88 5.22 -8.43
CA THR A 191 4.97 6.63 -8.76
C THR A 191 5.13 6.83 -10.26
N HIS A 192 4.62 7.94 -10.77
CA HIS A 192 4.83 8.40 -12.13
C HIS A 192 5.85 9.53 -12.13
N ASN A 193 6.88 9.43 -12.98
CA ASN A 193 7.82 10.52 -13.22
C ASN A 193 7.43 11.30 -14.47
N GLY A 194 7.21 12.60 -14.31
CA GLY A 194 6.81 13.54 -15.35
C GLY A 194 7.90 14.10 -16.25
N ASP A 195 9.17 13.71 -16.06
CA ASP A 195 10.29 14.11 -16.90
C ASP A 195 10.23 13.47 -18.31
N ALA A 196 11.23 13.73 -19.17
CA ALA A 196 11.22 13.59 -20.63
C ALA A 196 10.69 12.27 -21.28
N ALA A 197 10.38 11.24 -20.50
CA ALA A 197 9.75 10.01 -20.96
C ALA A 197 8.35 9.72 -20.37
N GLY A 198 7.89 10.46 -19.34
CA GLY A 198 6.57 10.30 -18.73
C GLY A 198 6.25 8.84 -18.40
N ALA A 199 6.96 8.27 -17.42
CA ALA A 199 6.90 6.83 -17.16
C ALA A 199 6.41 6.52 -15.76
N TRP A 200 5.54 5.51 -15.66
CA TRP A 200 5.22 4.86 -14.40
C TRP A 200 6.39 3.97 -13.97
N ASN A 201 6.79 4.12 -12.72
CA ASN A 201 7.66 3.16 -12.06
C ASN A 201 6.91 1.86 -11.77
N ASN A 202 7.66 0.79 -11.53
CA ASN A 202 7.10 -0.49 -11.12
C ASN A 202 6.27 -0.35 -9.82
N TRP A 203 5.32 -1.27 -9.65
CA TRP A 203 4.66 -1.49 -8.38
C TRP A 203 5.63 -2.06 -7.35
N PHE A 204 5.56 -1.52 -6.13
CA PHE A 204 6.27 -2.03 -4.95
C PHE A 204 5.26 -2.41 -3.89
N GLU A 205 5.43 -3.59 -3.32
CA GLU A 205 4.58 -4.13 -2.26
C GLU A 205 5.08 -3.66 -0.88
N LEU A 206 4.15 -3.30 0.00
CA LEU A 206 4.44 -3.03 1.41
C LEU A 206 4.30 -4.31 2.23
N TYR A 207 5.36 -4.71 2.90
CA TYR A 207 5.30 -5.82 3.85
C TYR A 207 4.62 -5.42 5.16
N HIS A 208 3.78 -6.30 5.68
CA HIS A 208 3.06 -6.13 6.95
C HIS A 208 2.73 -7.49 7.59
N THR A 209 2.03 -7.51 8.72
CA THR A 209 1.75 -8.74 9.47
C THR A 209 0.93 -9.79 8.70
N GLY A 210 0.16 -9.38 7.69
CA GLY A 210 -0.61 -10.26 6.80
C GLY A 210 0.10 -10.62 5.48
N ASN A 211 1.23 -9.96 5.19
CA ASN A 211 2.10 -10.23 4.05
C ASN A 211 3.53 -9.95 4.49
N LYS A 212 4.11 -10.90 5.23
CA LYS A 212 5.48 -10.79 5.75
C LYS A 212 6.46 -11.20 4.64
N PRO A 213 7.66 -10.59 4.58
CA PRO A 213 8.68 -11.10 3.68
C PRO A 213 9.08 -12.51 4.10
N THR A 214 9.29 -13.38 3.13
CA THR A 214 9.90 -14.69 3.33
C THR A 214 11.42 -14.54 3.49
N ALA A 215 12.08 -15.59 3.98
CA ALA A 215 13.55 -15.57 4.05
C ALA A 215 14.17 -15.38 2.65
N THR A 216 13.58 -15.98 1.61
CA THR A 216 13.97 -15.79 0.21
C THR A 216 13.83 -14.34 -0.24
N ASP A 217 12.77 -13.64 0.16
CA ASP A 217 12.57 -12.23 -0.20
C ASP A 217 13.66 -11.30 0.38
N MET A 218 14.37 -11.78 1.41
CA MET A 218 15.39 -11.01 2.14
C MET A 218 16.81 -11.56 1.93
N ASP A 219 17.02 -12.48 0.98
CA ASP A 219 18.28 -13.22 0.79
C ASP A 219 18.81 -13.87 2.08
N ALA A 220 17.89 -14.30 2.95
CA ALA A 220 18.16 -14.91 4.24
C ALA A 220 17.95 -16.43 4.20
N LEU A 221 18.60 -17.14 5.11
CA LEU A 221 18.40 -18.57 5.29
C LEU A 221 17.09 -18.82 6.07
N PRO A 222 16.15 -19.65 5.58
CA PRO A 222 14.91 -19.92 6.28
C PRO A 222 15.16 -20.73 7.56
N LEU A 223 14.41 -20.43 8.61
CA LEU A 223 14.33 -21.24 9.82
C LEU A 223 13.11 -22.15 9.72
N ALA A 224 13.31 -23.46 9.80
CA ALA A 224 12.20 -24.40 9.98
C ALA A 224 11.59 -24.19 11.38
N ASP A 225 10.30 -23.90 11.41
CA ASP A 225 9.51 -23.61 12.62
C ASP A 225 8.98 -24.86 13.32
N THR A 226 9.23 -26.03 12.74
CA THR A 226 8.80 -27.33 13.24
C THR A 226 9.97 -28.31 13.30
N ASP A 227 9.82 -29.34 14.13
CA ASP A 227 10.81 -30.41 14.25
C ASP A 227 11.05 -31.13 12.92
N LEU A 228 12.30 -31.42 12.61
CA LEU A 228 12.71 -32.08 11.38
C LEU A 228 12.35 -33.57 11.41
N ASN A 229 11.18 -33.89 10.88
CA ASN A 229 10.67 -35.25 10.68
C ASN A 229 10.84 -35.72 9.23
N ALA A 230 12.08 -35.67 8.73
CA ALA A 230 12.42 -36.13 7.40
C ALA A 230 13.79 -36.82 7.41
N ASP A 231 14.01 -37.67 6.41
CA ASP A 231 15.32 -38.23 6.13
C ASP A 231 16.26 -37.11 5.67
N LEU A 232 17.40 -36.95 6.36
CA LEU A 232 18.39 -35.90 6.06
C LEU A 232 18.94 -35.99 4.64
N ASN A 233 18.89 -37.17 4.01
CA ASN A 233 19.35 -37.32 2.64
C ASN A 233 18.47 -36.59 1.62
N THR A 234 17.22 -36.23 1.97
CA THR A 234 16.31 -35.47 1.10
C THR A 234 16.65 -33.97 1.02
N LEU A 235 17.49 -33.47 1.94
CA LEU A 235 17.83 -32.05 2.07
C LEU A 235 19.13 -31.70 1.33
N GLY A 236 19.21 -32.05 0.04
CA GLY A 236 20.39 -31.84 -0.80
C GLY A 236 20.23 -30.82 -1.93
N ALA A 237 18.99 -30.42 -2.24
CA ALA A 237 18.76 -29.37 -3.25
C ALA A 237 19.10 -27.98 -2.69
N TYR A 238 19.43 -27.02 -3.56
CA TYR A 238 19.61 -25.61 -3.14
C TYR A 238 18.36 -25.03 -2.47
N ALA A 239 17.17 -25.47 -2.88
CA ALA A 239 15.90 -25.08 -2.27
C ALA A 239 15.71 -25.65 -0.84
N SER A 240 16.53 -26.62 -0.43
CA SER A 240 16.57 -27.17 0.94
C SER A 240 17.54 -26.41 1.85
N ALA A 241 18.11 -25.29 1.40
CA ALA A 241 18.93 -24.43 2.26
C ALA A 241 18.08 -23.92 3.43
N GLY A 242 18.56 -24.11 4.66
CA GLY A 242 17.78 -23.81 5.86
C GLY A 242 18.49 -24.12 7.16
N VAL A 243 17.94 -23.58 8.25
CA VAL A 243 18.23 -23.98 9.63
C VAL A 243 17.10 -24.88 10.10
N TYR A 244 17.43 -26.10 10.50
CA TYR A 244 16.49 -27.09 10.99
C TYR A 244 16.88 -27.56 12.39
N HIS A 245 15.92 -28.10 13.13
CA HIS A 245 16.15 -28.64 14.47
C HIS A 245 15.44 -29.98 14.64
N GLN A 246 16.05 -30.84 15.45
CA GLN A 246 15.45 -32.08 15.94
C GLN A 246 15.61 -32.08 17.46
N VAL A 247 14.51 -32.10 18.20
CA VAL A 247 14.50 -31.96 19.68
C VAL A 247 14.49 -33.30 20.41
N SER A 248 14.27 -34.40 19.70
CA SER A 248 14.10 -35.74 20.25
C SER A 248 15.22 -36.68 19.80
N ASN A 249 15.94 -37.25 20.77
CA ASN A 249 16.96 -38.28 20.51
C ASN A 249 16.36 -39.52 19.83
N ALA A 250 15.08 -39.82 20.09
CA ALA A 250 14.40 -40.98 19.50
C ALA A 250 14.17 -40.81 17.99
N ASP A 251 14.08 -39.56 17.52
CA ASP A 251 13.77 -39.23 16.13
C ASP A 251 15.05 -38.91 15.30
N ALA A 252 16.16 -38.59 15.97
CA ALA A 252 17.48 -38.50 15.36
C ALA A 252 18.06 -39.89 15.07
N THR A 253 17.54 -40.60 14.06
CA THR A 253 17.93 -42.01 13.81
C THR A 253 18.90 -42.18 12.64
N ALA A 254 19.70 -43.25 12.69
CA ALA A 254 20.54 -43.66 11.56
C ALA A 254 19.72 -43.99 10.30
N ALA A 255 18.47 -44.47 10.45
CA ALA A 255 17.56 -44.73 9.32
C ALA A 255 17.14 -43.44 8.60
N SER A 256 17.13 -42.30 9.29
CA SER A 256 16.93 -40.97 8.72
C SER A 256 18.26 -40.25 8.44
N HIS A 257 19.36 -40.99 8.41
CA HIS A 257 20.71 -40.54 8.07
C HIS A 257 21.28 -39.43 8.98
N TYR A 258 20.84 -39.38 10.24
CA TYR A 258 21.51 -38.60 11.27
C TYR A 258 22.91 -39.19 11.54
N PRO A 259 23.93 -38.34 11.79
CA PRO A 259 25.28 -38.81 12.09
C PRO A 259 25.38 -39.53 13.45
N ILE A 260 24.41 -39.29 14.35
CA ILE A 260 24.37 -39.84 15.70
C ILE A 260 22.93 -39.85 16.24
N ALA A 261 22.64 -40.78 17.15
CA ALA A 261 21.37 -40.88 17.88
C ALA A 261 21.22 -39.83 18.99
N GLU A 262 21.34 -38.55 18.64
CA GLU A 262 21.22 -37.41 19.55
C GLU A 262 20.59 -36.21 18.84
N ALA A 263 19.65 -35.55 19.51
CA ALA A 263 19.00 -34.32 19.08
C ALA A 263 20.00 -33.17 18.83
N GLY A 264 19.58 -32.15 18.09
CA GLY A 264 20.48 -31.08 17.66
C GLY A 264 19.94 -30.22 16.53
N THR A 265 20.82 -29.37 16.03
CA THR A 265 20.55 -28.45 14.93
C THR A 265 21.23 -28.93 13.66
N LEU A 266 20.49 -28.94 12.55
CA LEU A 266 21.02 -29.15 11.22
C LEU A 266 21.07 -27.81 10.48
N LEU A 267 22.23 -27.47 9.95
CA LEU A 267 22.39 -26.36 9.02
C LEU A 267 22.63 -26.92 7.62
N ALA A 268 21.73 -26.61 6.68
CA ALA A 268 21.91 -26.92 5.26
C ALA A 268 22.24 -25.64 4.50
N THR A 269 23.39 -25.59 3.85
CA THR A 269 23.89 -24.39 3.16
C THR A 269 24.22 -24.69 1.70
N PRO A 270 23.90 -23.78 0.76
CA PRO A 270 24.33 -23.92 -0.63
C PRO A 270 25.85 -24.09 -0.75
N SER A 271 26.27 -25.08 -1.54
CA SER A 271 27.67 -25.43 -1.79
C SER A 271 27.81 -26.03 -3.20
N ALA A 272 28.95 -26.67 -3.51
CA ALA A 272 29.08 -27.42 -4.75
C ALA A 272 27.98 -28.49 -4.85
N TYR A 273 27.39 -28.63 -6.03
CA TYR A 273 26.42 -29.68 -6.40
C TYR A 273 25.02 -29.61 -5.76
N GLY A 274 24.79 -28.72 -4.81
CA GLY A 274 23.56 -28.61 -4.04
C GLY A 274 23.85 -28.03 -2.66
N CYS A 275 23.21 -28.56 -1.62
CA CYS A 275 23.53 -28.19 -0.24
C CYS A 275 24.62 -29.08 0.37
N GLN A 276 25.44 -28.49 1.23
CA GLN A 276 26.21 -29.21 2.25
C GLN A 276 25.47 -29.16 3.58
N GLN A 277 25.81 -30.05 4.50
CA GLN A 277 25.14 -30.18 5.79
C GLN A 277 26.13 -30.14 6.95
N GLU A 278 25.73 -29.44 8.01
CA GLU A 278 26.41 -29.45 9.31
C GLU A 278 25.41 -29.83 10.40
N TYR A 279 25.77 -30.77 11.27
CA TYR A 279 24.94 -31.17 12.41
C TYR A 279 25.66 -30.88 13.72
N THR A 280 25.01 -30.18 14.64
CA THR A 280 25.54 -29.90 15.99
C THR A 280 24.59 -30.47 17.04
N THR A 281 25.08 -31.39 17.86
CA THR A 281 24.28 -32.03 18.91
C THR A 281 24.03 -31.10 20.09
N PHE A 282 22.87 -31.22 20.74
CA PHE A 282 22.46 -30.31 21.80
C PHE A 282 23.24 -30.49 23.12
N SER A 283 23.66 -31.71 23.47
CA SER A 283 24.26 -32.02 24.78
C SER A 283 25.75 -32.33 24.68
N SER A 284 26.12 -33.28 23.80
CA SER A 284 27.52 -33.66 23.60
C SER A 284 28.33 -32.58 22.89
N ARG A 285 27.68 -31.59 22.24
CA ARG A 285 28.31 -30.48 21.50
C ARG A 285 29.27 -30.99 20.42
N ARG A 286 28.96 -32.15 19.85
CA ARG A 286 29.68 -32.79 18.74
C ARG A 286 29.22 -32.15 17.45
N LYS A 287 30.15 -32.00 16.50
CA LYS A 287 29.88 -31.36 15.21
C LYS A 287 30.27 -32.29 14.07
N PHE A 288 29.34 -32.45 13.13
CA PHE A 288 29.49 -33.31 11.96
C PHE A 288 29.27 -32.48 10.71
N ILE A 289 30.02 -32.78 9.65
CA ILE A 289 29.89 -32.13 8.35
C ILE A 289 29.82 -33.17 7.24
N ARG A 290 29.05 -32.91 6.19
CA ARG A 290 29.09 -33.67 4.93
C ARG A 290 28.69 -32.81 3.74
N GLY A 291 29.13 -33.19 2.56
CA GLY A 291 28.73 -32.59 1.29
C GLY A 291 28.23 -33.64 0.31
N LEU A 292 27.72 -33.17 -0.83
CA LEU A 292 27.44 -34.02 -1.98
C LEU A 292 28.75 -34.37 -2.72
N SER A 293 28.89 -35.61 -3.16
CA SER A 293 30.05 -36.06 -3.96
C SER A 293 29.92 -35.75 -5.45
N ALA A 294 28.70 -35.46 -5.93
CA ALA A 294 28.37 -35.03 -7.29
C ALA A 294 27.03 -34.28 -7.30
N ALA A 295 26.63 -33.72 -8.45
CA ALA A 295 25.37 -33.00 -8.65
C ALA A 295 24.18 -33.72 -7.99
N TRP A 296 23.36 -32.96 -7.24
CA TRP A 296 22.14 -33.46 -6.61
C TRP A 296 21.28 -34.25 -7.60
N ASN A 297 20.90 -35.47 -7.24
CA ASN A 297 20.20 -36.41 -8.11
C ASN A 297 18.67 -36.23 -8.14
N GLY A 298 18.14 -35.25 -7.40
CA GLY A 298 16.70 -35.00 -7.30
C GLY A 298 16.00 -35.70 -6.14
N THR A 299 16.67 -36.64 -5.45
CA THR A 299 16.01 -37.52 -4.47
C THR A 299 16.75 -37.64 -3.15
N ASN A 300 18.00 -38.09 -3.15
CA ASN A 300 18.67 -38.56 -1.92
C ASN A 300 20.21 -38.50 -1.92
N GLY A 301 20.85 -37.80 -2.85
CA GLY A 301 22.31 -37.62 -2.84
C GLY A 301 22.88 -37.35 -4.23
N PRO A 302 24.11 -37.81 -4.53
CA PRO A 302 24.96 -38.71 -3.73
C PRO A 302 25.70 -37.98 -2.60
N TRP A 303 25.50 -38.42 -1.35
CA TRP A 303 26.17 -37.86 -0.17
C TRP A 303 27.55 -38.49 0.05
N GLN A 304 28.49 -37.69 0.53
CA GLN A 304 29.67 -38.21 1.23
C GLN A 304 29.29 -38.65 2.64
N ASP A 305 30.12 -39.51 3.23
CA ASP A 305 29.96 -39.88 4.64
C ASP A 305 30.07 -38.65 5.56
N TRP A 306 29.37 -38.72 6.70
CA TRP A 306 29.52 -37.74 7.75
C TRP A 306 30.94 -37.77 8.30
N ASN A 307 31.57 -36.61 8.33
CA ASN A 307 32.87 -36.42 8.94
C ASN A 307 32.70 -35.67 10.26
N GLU A 308 33.15 -36.27 11.34
CA GLU A 308 33.06 -35.67 12.66
C GLU A 308 34.28 -34.79 12.95
N LEU A 309 34.05 -33.58 13.44
CA LEU A 309 35.11 -32.66 13.83
C LEU A 309 35.63 -33.01 15.23
N TYR A 310 36.96 -33.09 15.36
CA TYR A 310 37.62 -33.30 16.64
C TYR A 310 37.32 -32.15 17.62
N GLY A 311 37.06 -32.49 18.88
CA GLY A 311 36.83 -31.52 19.94
C GLY A 311 37.02 -32.14 21.33
N PRO A 312 37.10 -31.31 22.39
CA PRO A 312 37.34 -31.80 23.76
C PRO A 312 36.22 -32.72 24.28
N THR A 313 35.01 -32.64 23.70
CA THR A 313 33.88 -33.51 24.02
C THR A 313 33.84 -34.79 23.18
N ASN A 314 34.75 -34.93 22.22
CA ASN A 314 35.03 -36.18 21.51
C ASN A 314 36.56 -36.44 21.48
N PRO A 315 37.13 -36.92 22.59
CA PRO A 315 38.57 -37.16 22.73
C PRO A 315 39.06 -38.39 21.95
N ASN A 316 38.45 -38.71 20.81
CA ASN A 316 38.88 -39.79 19.92
C ASN A 316 40.36 -39.64 19.53
N GLU A 317 40.93 -40.73 19.03
CA GLU A 317 42.29 -40.75 18.49
C GLU A 317 42.48 -39.67 17.42
N ILE A 318 43.54 -38.86 17.55
CA ILE A 318 43.96 -37.92 16.52
C ILE A 318 44.72 -38.72 15.46
N VAL A 319 44.05 -39.05 14.36
CA VAL A 319 44.65 -39.77 13.24
C VAL A 319 45.15 -38.78 12.18
N SER A 320 46.40 -38.95 11.75
CA SER A 320 46.94 -38.26 10.58
C SER A 320 47.35 -39.28 9.53
N THR A 321 46.92 -39.05 8.29
CA THR A 321 47.37 -39.82 7.12
C THR A 321 48.59 -39.20 6.44
N SER A 322 49.07 -38.05 6.96
CA SER A 322 50.30 -37.43 6.49
C SER A 322 51.52 -38.13 7.09
N ALA A 323 52.55 -38.36 6.25
CA ALA A 323 53.82 -38.88 6.73
C ALA A 323 54.44 -38.00 7.82
N ASN A 324 54.35 -36.67 7.68
CA ASN A 324 54.71 -35.72 8.75
C ASN A 324 53.44 -35.37 9.52
N SER A 325 53.36 -35.79 10.78
CA SER A 325 52.14 -35.69 11.59
C SER A 325 52.29 -34.58 12.64
N TYR A 326 52.18 -34.91 13.93
CA TYR A 326 52.16 -33.98 15.04
C TYR A 326 53.48 -33.19 15.17
N ARG A 327 53.39 -31.86 15.05
CA ARG A 327 54.50 -30.92 15.12
C ARG A 327 54.34 -29.94 16.27
N ILE A 328 55.39 -29.78 17.05
CA ILE A 328 55.56 -28.73 18.07
C ILE A 328 56.52 -27.69 17.49
N VAL A 329 56.09 -26.43 17.42
CA VAL A 329 56.91 -25.30 16.96
C VAL A 329 57.10 -24.32 18.12
N TYR A 330 58.36 -23.99 18.40
CA TYR A 330 58.70 -22.92 19.35
C TYR A 330 60.06 -22.31 18.98
N GLY A 331 60.12 -20.98 18.90
CA GLY A 331 61.30 -20.26 18.42
C GLY A 331 61.66 -20.62 16.97
N ASN A 332 62.94 -20.87 16.72
CA ASN A 332 63.48 -21.09 15.36
C ASN A 332 63.34 -22.54 14.85
N TYR A 333 62.78 -23.45 15.63
CA TYR A 333 62.76 -24.89 15.33
C TYR A 333 61.35 -25.48 15.39
N GLY A 334 61.13 -26.52 14.58
CA GLY A 334 60.03 -27.46 14.73
C GLY A 334 60.56 -28.85 15.07
N ALA A 335 59.86 -29.53 15.98
CA ALA A 335 60.04 -30.94 16.27
C ALA A 335 58.75 -31.69 15.94
N PHE A 336 58.83 -32.81 15.22
CA PHE A 336 57.63 -33.51 14.78
C PHE A 336 57.81 -35.02 14.62
N TRP A 337 56.71 -35.74 14.75
CA TRP A 337 56.65 -37.17 14.47
C TRP A 337 56.46 -37.41 12.98
N ARG A 338 57.32 -38.25 12.39
CA ARG A 338 57.20 -38.70 11.00
C ARG A 338 57.10 -40.20 10.91
N GLN A 339 56.14 -40.73 10.16
CA GLN A 339 56.07 -42.12 9.76
C GLN A 339 56.23 -42.18 8.23
N ASP A 340 57.16 -43.00 7.71
CA ASP A 340 57.48 -43.05 6.27
C ASP A 340 57.13 -44.39 5.59
N GLY A 341 56.28 -45.19 6.22
CA GLY A 341 55.93 -46.56 5.82
C GLY A 341 56.87 -47.64 6.37
N GLY A 342 58.13 -47.31 6.70
CA GLY A 342 59.09 -48.26 7.26
C GLY A 342 59.44 -48.00 8.72
N ASN A 343 59.56 -46.73 9.11
CA ASN A 343 59.96 -46.32 10.45
C ASN A 343 59.13 -45.12 10.95
N LEU A 344 59.03 -44.99 12.28
CA LEU A 344 58.58 -43.79 12.99
C LEU A 344 59.81 -43.01 13.47
N TYR A 345 59.85 -41.69 13.28
CA TYR A 345 60.96 -40.82 13.67
C TYR A 345 60.47 -39.64 14.50
N LEU A 346 61.31 -39.21 15.45
CA LEU A 346 61.31 -37.83 15.92
C LEU A 346 62.23 -37.00 15.01
N MET A 347 61.64 -36.10 14.24
CA MET A 347 62.34 -35.24 13.29
C MET A 347 62.48 -33.80 13.81
N LEU A 348 63.55 -33.11 13.40
CA LEU A 348 63.83 -31.71 13.72
C LEU A 348 64.06 -30.91 12.45
N THR A 349 63.65 -29.64 12.42
CA THR A 349 63.93 -28.74 11.28
C THR A 349 65.31 -28.09 11.35
N ASN A 350 65.73 -27.41 10.28
CA ASN A 350 66.82 -26.44 10.37
C ASN A 350 66.39 -25.23 11.20
N SER A 351 67.36 -24.52 11.81
CA SER A 351 67.12 -23.24 12.48
C SER A 351 66.60 -22.21 11.48
N GLY A 352 65.52 -21.52 11.82
CA GLY A 352 64.87 -20.53 10.96
C GLY A 352 63.85 -21.12 9.99
N ASP A 353 63.66 -22.45 10.01
CA ASP A 353 62.73 -23.18 9.13
C ASP A 353 61.74 -24.03 9.94
N ALA A 354 61.14 -23.45 10.98
CA ALA A 354 60.38 -24.18 12.00
C ALA A 354 59.16 -24.97 11.45
N HIS A 355 58.60 -24.54 10.31
CA HIS A 355 57.49 -25.22 9.62
C HIS A 355 57.95 -26.08 8.43
N GLY A 356 59.23 -26.06 8.08
CA GLY A 356 59.76 -26.75 6.91
C GLY A 356 60.12 -28.22 7.16
N SER A 357 61.01 -28.72 6.30
CA SER A 357 61.39 -30.13 6.26
C SER A 357 62.34 -30.52 7.40
N TYR A 358 62.54 -31.82 7.58
CA TYR A 358 63.52 -32.33 8.55
C TYR A 358 64.96 -32.06 8.08
N ASN A 359 65.84 -31.80 9.03
CA ASN A 359 67.29 -31.72 8.84
C ASN A 359 67.92 -33.14 8.84
N SER A 360 69.24 -33.25 9.01
CA SER A 360 69.96 -34.54 9.03
C SER A 360 69.95 -35.27 10.38
N LEU A 361 69.43 -34.67 11.46
CA LEU A 361 69.42 -35.28 12.80
C LEU A 361 68.34 -36.35 12.93
N ARG A 362 68.68 -37.48 13.58
CA ARG A 362 67.77 -38.61 13.83
C ARG A 362 67.81 -39.03 15.30
N PRO A 363 67.32 -38.18 16.22
CA PRO A 363 67.43 -38.44 17.66
C PRO A 363 66.72 -39.73 18.09
N PHE A 364 65.59 -40.07 17.47
CA PHE A 364 64.82 -41.27 17.80
C PHE A 364 64.15 -41.83 16.55
N THR A 365 64.28 -43.14 16.35
CA THR A 365 63.67 -43.90 15.26
C THR A 365 63.15 -45.24 15.79
N VAL A 366 62.00 -45.71 15.31
CA VAL A 366 61.46 -47.05 15.57
C VAL A 366 61.16 -47.72 14.24
N ASN A 367 61.72 -48.91 14.01
CA ASN A 367 61.32 -49.72 12.86
C ASN A 367 59.94 -50.32 13.09
N LEU A 368 59.01 -50.09 12.17
CA LEU A 368 57.60 -50.45 12.38
C LEU A 368 57.36 -51.96 12.30
N ALA A 369 58.18 -52.69 11.54
CA ALA A 369 58.03 -54.14 11.38
C ALA A 369 58.57 -54.91 12.59
N SER A 370 59.67 -54.43 13.18
CA SER A 370 60.39 -55.15 14.25
C SER A 370 60.22 -54.52 15.64
N GLY A 371 59.79 -53.26 15.73
CA GLY A 371 59.77 -52.48 16.97
C GLY A 371 61.15 -52.02 17.44
N TYR A 372 62.22 -52.30 16.70
CA TYR A 372 63.57 -51.92 17.12
C TYR A 372 63.76 -50.40 17.14
N ILE A 373 64.26 -49.92 18.28
CA ILE A 373 64.54 -48.51 18.53
C ILE A 373 65.99 -48.22 18.16
N THR A 374 66.21 -47.14 17.41
CA THR A 374 67.53 -46.52 17.22
C THR A 374 67.48 -45.10 17.75
N MET A 375 68.34 -44.79 18.72
CA MET A 375 68.55 -43.43 19.19
C MET A 375 69.84 -42.89 18.58
N GLY A 376 69.74 -41.77 17.86
CA GLY A 376 70.88 -41.15 17.20
C GLY A 376 71.83 -40.55 18.22
N ARG A 377 73.10 -40.99 18.17
CA ARG A 377 74.25 -40.50 18.94
C ARG A 377 74.34 -41.00 20.39
N LEU A 378 74.38 -42.31 20.58
CA LEU A 378 74.91 -42.92 21.80
C LEU A 378 76.31 -43.47 21.50
N GLY A 379 77.30 -42.58 21.46
CA GLY A 379 78.69 -43.01 21.64
C GLY A 379 78.90 -43.33 23.12
N LEU A 380 79.72 -44.34 23.47
CA LEU A 380 80.05 -44.64 24.86
C LEU A 380 80.66 -43.43 25.63
N THR A 381 81.16 -42.43 24.90
CA THR A 381 81.73 -41.18 25.42
C THR A 381 80.70 -40.15 25.87
N ASP A 382 79.41 -40.33 25.53
CA ASP A 382 78.35 -39.39 25.91
C ASP A 382 77.77 -39.68 27.31
N TYR A 383 78.30 -40.71 28.00
CA TYR A 383 77.90 -41.17 29.33
C TYR A 383 78.99 -41.03 30.42
N THR A 384 80.10 -40.33 30.15
CA THR A 384 81.18 -40.10 31.12
C THR A 384 81.22 -38.66 31.61
#